data_AF-A0A9X3P7S7-F1
#
_entry.id   AF-A0A9X3P7S7-F1
#
_cell.length_a   1.000
_cell.length_b   1.000
_cell.length_c   1.000
_cell.angle_alpha   90.00
_cell.angle_beta   90.00
_cell.angle_gamma   90.00
#
_symmetry.space_group_name_H-M   'P 1'
#
loop_
_entity.id
_entity.type
_entity.pdbx_description
1 polymer ?
#
loop_
_entity_poly.entity_id
_entity_poly.type
_entity_poly.pdbx_seq_one_letter_code
_entity_poly.pdbx_strand_id
1 'polypeptide(L)'
;MSEFDTVEDDYTTDGYGTDSTEEFSTEDSTSYSDDSYTEDAYADESSDDVYSAVVDTDVDGDGVMESVSYDNDGDGYAETIESDMDADGWVDTVATDADGDGYSETLLLDTDGDTQLDTYATDTDLDGFTDTVEADTDADGFLDTYAEDADGDGNYEVVEAI
;
A
#
# COMPACT_ATOMS: atom_id res chain seq x y z
N MET A 1 -31.86 57.01 -29.42
CA MET A 1 -32.89 55.95 -29.46
C MET A 1 -32.90 55.32 -30.84
N SER A 2 -32.44 54.07 -30.94
CA SER A 2 -32.77 53.02 -31.93
C SER A 2 -31.76 51.89 -31.66
N GLU A 3 -32.08 50.85 -30.89
CA GLU A 3 -32.88 49.65 -31.22
C GLU A 3 -32.21 48.70 -32.24
N PHE A 4 -31.82 47.53 -31.69
CA PHE A 4 -31.78 46.15 -32.22
C PHE A 4 -31.18 45.83 -33.61
N ASP A 5 -30.26 44.84 -33.69
CA ASP A 5 -30.54 43.43 -34.10
C ASP A 5 -29.26 42.55 -34.15
N THR A 6 -29.34 41.32 -33.58
CA THR A 6 -28.68 40.00 -33.89
C THR A 6 -27.19 39.89 -34.28
N VAL A 7 -26.41 38.82 -34.07
CA VAL A 7 -26.52 37.42 -33.59
C VAL A 7 -25.09 36.92 -33.25
N GLU A 8 -25.03 35.83 -32.50
CA GLU A 8 -23.94 34.94 -32.05
C GLU A 8 -22.63 34.89 -32.86
N ASP A 9 -21.49 34.78 -32.17
CA ASP A 9 -20.63 33.57 -32.24
C ASP A 9 -19.35 33.72 -31.39
N ASP A 10 -19.13 32.66 -30.61
CA ASP A 10 -17.90 31.97 -30.18
C ASP A 10 -16.60 32.73 -29.83
N TYR A 11 -16.07 32.39 -28.66
CA TYR A 11 -14.82 32.92 -28.11
C TYR A 11 -13.61 32.44 -28.93
N THR A 12 -12.85 33.41 -29.44
CA THR A 12 -11.52 33.27 -30.00
C THR A 12 -10.56 32.56 -29.05
N THR A 13 -9.86 31.52 -29.52
CA THR A 13 -8.52 31.18 -29.02
C THR A 13 -7.58 31.01 -30.20
N ASP A 14 -6.67 31.97 -30.32
CA ASP A 14 -5.63 32.05 -31.32
C ASP A 14 -4.56 30.97 -31.08
N GLY A 15 -4.03 30.46 -32.19
CA GLY A 15 -3.29 29.21 -32.24
C GLY A 15 -1.80 29.26 -32.02
N TYR A 16 -1.17 28.10 -32.18
CA TYR A 16 0.22 27.96 -32.62
C TYR A 16 0.38 26.71 -33.49
N GLY A 17 0.64 26.95 -34.78
CA GLY A 17 1.66 26.27 -35.57
C GLY A 17 1.43 24.81 -36.02
N THR A 18 0.88 24.66 -37.22
CA THR A 18 1.10 23.49 -38.08
C THR A 18 2.39 23.64 -38.89
N ASP A 19 3.22 22.60 -38.94
CA ASP A 19 4.08 22.29 -40.10
C ASP A 19 3.99 20.76 -40.31
N SER A 20 3.03 20.29 -41.11
CA SER A 20 3.14 20.02 -42.55
C SER A 20 4.00 18.79 -42.87
N THR A 21 3.35 17.68 -43.21
CA THR A 21 3.51 16.90 -44.46
C THR A 21 2.67 15.62 -44.30
N GLU A 22 1.44 15.62 -44.80
CA GLU A 22 1.09 15.10 -46.14
C GLU A 22 1.49 13.63 -46.29
N GLU A 23 0.52 12.71 -46.15
CA GLU A 23 0.27 11.64 -47.13
C GLU A 23 -1.18 11.15 -46.97
N PHE A 24 -1.81 10.93 -48.11
CA PHE A 24 -3.25 10.87 -48.34
C PHE A 24 -3.75 9.42 -48.48
N SER A 25 -4.98 9.17 -48.00
CA SER A 25 -5.90 8.07 -48.37
C SER A 25 -5.52 6.64 -47.93
N THR A 26 -6.42 5.79 -47.46
CA THR A 26 -7.77 5.49 -48.00
C THR A 26 -8.54 4.61 -46.99
N GLU A 27 -9.83 4.90 -46.81
CA GLU A 27 -10.97 3.96 -46.60
C GLU A 27 -10.95 3.13 -45.28
N ASP A 28 -11.81 3.44 -44.31
CA ASP A 28 -13.19 2.93 -44.18
C ASP A 28 -13.27 1.70 -43.25
N SER A 29 -14.40 1.62 -42.56
CA SER A 29 -14.93 0.47 -41.82
C SER A 29 -14.47 0.26 -40.37
N THR A 30 -15.39 0.64 -39.50
CA THR A 30 -15.59 0.19 -38.12
C THR A 30 -15.42 -1.33 -37.95
N SER A 31 -14.72 -1.75 -36.89
CA SER A 31 -14.94 -3.05 -36.26
C SER A 31 -14.68 -2.96 -34.76
N TYR A 32 -15.74 -3.13 -33.99
CA TYR A 32 -15.78 -3.40 -32.56
C TYR A 32 -15.66 -4.91 -32.35
N SER A 33 -14.51 -5.37 -31.87
CA SER A 33 -14.20 -6.66 -31.22
C SER A 33 -12.68 -6.56 -30.96
N ASP A 34 -12.04 -7.02 -29.90
CA ASP A 34 -12.29 -8.04 -28.89
C ASP A 34 -11.04 -7.96 -28.00
N ASP A 35 -11.13 -8.39 -26.75
CA ASP A 35 -10.03 -8.57 -25.80
C ASP A 35 -8.66 -8.93 -26.40
N SER A 36 -7.63 -8.17 -26.01
CA SER A 36 -6.32 -8.75 -25.69
C SER A 36 -5.55 -7.79 -24.78
N TYR A 37 -5.46 -8.14 -23.49
CA TYR A 37 -4.37 -7.70 -22.64
C TYR A 37 -3.06 -8.10 -23.32
N THR A 38 -2.27 -7.12 -23.71
CA THR A 38 -0.87 -7.35 -24.09
C THR A 38 -0.02 -6.52 -23.15
N GLU A 39 0.71 -7.22 -22.29
CA GLU A 39 1.96 -6.76 -21.68
C GLU A 39 2.70 -5.80 -22.62
N ASP A 40 2.93 -4.58 -22.15
CA ASP A 40 4.13 -3.85 -22.54
C ASP A 40 4.87 -3.45 -21.26
N ALA A 41 5.90 -4.25 -21.01
CA ALA A 41 6.90 -4.06 -20.00
C ALA A 41 7.56 -2.69 -20.16
N TYR A 42 7.35 -1.82 -19.19
CA TYR A 42 8.30 -0.75 -18.91
C TYR A 42 9.27 -1.28 -17.86
N ALA A 43 10.27 -2.02 -18.34
CA ALA A 43 11.55 -2.10 -17.66
C ALA A 43 12.14 -0.68 -17.66
N ASP A 44 11.81 0.08 -16.63
CA ASP A 44 12.48 1.34 -16.34
C ASP A 44 13.83 1.00 -15.71
N GLU A 45 14.87 1.07 -16.54
CA GLU A 45 16.26 0.96 -16.14
C GLU A 45 16.67 2.22 -15.36
N SER A 46 16.20 2.32 -14.11
CA SER A 46 16.75 3.21 -13.09
C SER A 46 17.03 2.42 -11.82
N SER A 47 18.00 1.51 -11.91
CA SER A 47 18.56 0.77 -10.77
C SER A 47 19.44 1.69 -9.93
N ASP A 48 18.82 2.64 -9.23
CA ASP A 48 19.45 3.46 -8.18
C ASP A 48 18.37 3.99 -7.19
N ASP A 49 17.32 3.21 -6.93
CA ASP A 49 16.47 3.44 -5.76
C ASP A 49 16.89 2.46 -4.66
N VAL A 50 17.55 3.00 -3.65
CA VAL A 50 17.97 2.31 -2.41
C VAL A 50 16.75 2.00 -1.50
N TYR A 51 15.52 2.03 -2.04
CA TYR A 51 14.26 1.69 -1.40
C TYR A 51 13.26 1.38 -2.52
N SER A 52 13.13 0.13 -2.97
CA SER A 52 12.56 -0.17 -4.30
C SER A 52 11.49 -1.25 -4.37
N ALA A 53 10.76 -1.55 -3.29
CA ALA A 53 9.49 -2.23 -3.45
C ALA A 53 8.47 -1.70 -2.45
N VAL A 54 7.59 -0.83 -2.94
CA VAL A 54 6.27 -0.63 -2.34
C VAL A 54 5.36 -1.61 -3.06
N VAL A 55 5.11 -2.79 -2.48
CA VAL A 55 4.16 -3.75 -3.05
C VAL A 55 2.80 -3.44 -2.44
N ASP A 56 1.88 -2.99 -3.29
CA ASP A 56 0.51 -2.75 -2.91
C ASP A 56 -0.36 -3.95 -3.35
N THR A 57 -1.03 -4.62 -2.40
CA THR A 57 -1.81 -5.84 -2.69
C THR A 57 -3.27 -5.67 -2.28
N ASP A 58 -4.13 -5.91 -3.27
CA ASP A 58 -5.57 -6.13 -3.13
C ASP A 58 -5.83 -7.55 -2.60
N VAL A 59 -6.15 -7.67 -1.32
CA VAL A 59 -6.29 -8.96 -0.62
C VAL A 59 -7.62 -9.63 -0.94
N ASP A 60 -8.70 -8.85 -1.12
CA ASP A 60 -10.05 -9.36 -1.27
C ASP A 60 -10.60 -9.33 -2.71
N GLY A 61 -9.88 -8.67 -3.62
CA GLY A 61 -10.14 -8.57 -5.04
C GLY A 61 -11.16 -7.51 -5.43
N ASP A 62 -11.46 -6.55 -4.56
CA ASP A 62 -12.48 -5.52 -4.81
C ASP A 62 -11.95 -4.29 -5.57
N GLY A 63 -10.63 -4.22 -5.77
CA GLY A 63 -9.93 -3.14 -6.47
C GLY A 63 -9.52 -1.97 -5.57
N VAL A 64 -9.74 -2.07 -4.27
CA VAL A 64 -9.07 -1.30 -3.23
C VAL A 64 -7.79 -2.05 -2.83
N MET A 65 -6.90 -1.32 -2.19
CA MET A 65 -5.55 -1.74 -1.88
C MET A 65 -5.45 -1.80 -0.35
N GLU A 66 -5.28 -2.99 0.22
CA GLU A 66 -5.32 -3.23 1.66
C GLU A 66 -3.95 -3.44 2.28
N SER A 67 -2.87 -3.55 1.51
CA SER A 67 -1.57 -3.85 2.11
C SER A 67 -0.40 -3.26 1.34
N VAL A 68 0.52 -2.65 2.08
CA VAL A 68 1.71 -2.00 1.57
C VAL A 68 2.93 -2.66 2.18
N SER A 69 3.84 -3.18 1.36
CA SER A 69 5.12 -3.74 1.83
C SER A 69 6.29 -2.86 1.43
N TYR A 70 7.34 -2.76 2.25
CA TYR A 70 8.55 -1.98 2.00
C TYR A 70 9.79 -2.88 1.97
N ASP A 71 10.56 -2.77 0.90
CA ASP A 71 11.93 -3.31 0.76
C ASP A 71 12.94 -2.18 1.08
N ASN A 72 13.51 -2.24 2.28
CA ASN A 72 14.39 -1.28 2.91
C ASN A 72 15.85 -1.47 2.52
N ASP A 73 16.28 -2.70 2.23
CA ASP A 73 17.66 -3.00 1.89
C ASP A 73 17.91 -3.20 0.37
N GLY A 74 16.82 -3.31 -0.40
CA GLY A 74 16.80 -3.40 -1.86
C GLY A 74 17.15 -4.79 -2.39
N ASP A 75 17.02 -5.85 -1.59
CA ASP A 75 17.33 -7.22 -2.00
C ASP A 75 16.20 -7.94 -2.74
N GLY A 76 15.01 -7.32 -2.80
CA GLY A 76 13.81 -7.81 -3.44
C GLY A 76 12.84 -8.56 -2.51
N TYR A 77 13.13 -8.64 -1.22
CA TYR A 77 12.21 -9.08 -0.17
C TYR A 77 11.77 -7.87 0.66
N ALA A 78 10.50 -7.84 1.07
CA ALA A 78 10.01 -6.75 1.91
C ALA A 78 10.22 -7.09 3.38
N GLU A 79 10.85 -6.18 4.12
CA GLU A 79 11.10 -6.27 5.56
C GLU A 79 10.02 -5.59 6.38
N THR A 80 9.09 -4.84 5.78
CA THR A 80 7.98 -4.23 6.52
C THR A 80 6.71 -4.36 5.73
N ILE A 81 5.63 -4.77 6.39
CA ILE A 81 4.31 -4.94 5.78
C ILE A 81 3.31 -4.20 6.66
N GLU A 82 2.57 -3.27 6.06
CA GLU A 82 1.45 -2.56 6.63
C GLU A 82 0.17 -3.08 5.96
N SER A 83 -0.92 -3.25 6.70
CA SER A 83 -2.21 -3.68 6.14
C SER A 83 -3.38 -2.95 6.79
N ASP A 84 -4.32 -2.52 5.96
CA ASP A 84 -5.61 -1.88 6.25
C ASP A 84 -6.71 -2.88 5.82
N MET A 85 -7.17 -3.71 6.74
CA MET A 85 -8.09 -4.82 6.45
C MET A 85 -9.54 -4.36 6.31
N ASP A 86 -9.90 -3.18 6.85
CA ASP A 86 -11.25 -2.65 6.76
C ASP A 86 -11.44 -1.53 5.71
N ALA A 87 -10.33 -1.17 5.04
CA ALA A 87 -10.23 -0.19 3.97
C ALA A 87 -10.72 1.21 4.38
N ASP A 88 -10.56 1.57 5.65
CA ASP A 88 -10.95 2.88 6.18
C ASP A 88 -9.87 3.97 5.97
N GLY A 89 -8.68 3.56 5.51
CA GLY A 89 -7.52 4.40 5.25
C GLY A 89 -6.53 4.50 6.41
N TRP A 90 -6.72 3.71 7.48
CA TRP A 90 -5.77 3.53 8.58
C TRP A 90 -5.18 2.13 8.58
N VAL A 91 -3.97 2.01 9.10
CA VAL A 91 -3.26 0.73 9.11
C VAL A 91 -3.67 -0.06 10.35
N ASP A 92 -4.29 -1.20 10.13
CA ASP A 92 -4.68 -2.16 11.17
C ASP A 92 -3.50 -3.01 11.63
N THR A 93 -2.60 -3.41 10.73
CA THR A 93 -1.52 -4.33 11.06
C THR A 93 -0.19 -3.83 10.52
N VAL A 94 0.85 -3.84 11.36
CA VAL A 94 2.23 -3.62 10.91
C VAL A 94 3.09 -4.78 11.37
N ALA A 95 3.79 -5.41 10.45
CA ALA A 95 4.78 -6.44 10.70
C ALA A 95 6.13 -6.01 10.14
N THR A 96 7.21 -6.17 10.90
CA THR A 96 8.59 -5.90 10.45
C THR A 96 9.44 -7.16 10.62
N ASP A 97 10.15 -7.56 9.56
CA ASP A 97 11.11 -8.67 9.42
C ASP A 97 12.42 -8.08 8.84
N ALA A 98 13.19 -7.41 9.70
CA ALA A 98 14.37 -6.64 9.36
C ALA A 98 15.61 -7.50 9.03
N ASP A 99 15.62 -8.76 9.45
CA ASP A 99 16.71 -9.68 9.12
C ASP A 99 16.42 -10.62 7.92
N GLY A 100 15.18 -10.62 7.45
CA GLY A 100 14.73 -11.32 6.25
C GLY A 100 14.66 -12.83 6.41
N ASP A 101 14.51 -13.33 7.64
CA ASP A 101 14.46 -14.76 7.93
C ASP A 101 13.06 -15.38 7.77
N GLY A 102 12.04 -14.53 7.59
CA GLY A 102 10.64 -14.88 7.43
C GLY A 102 9.82 -14.82 8.72
N TYR A 103 10.40 -14.40 9.84
CA TYR A 103 9.72 -14.12 11.10
C TYR A 103 9.82 -12.64 11.44
N SER A 104 8.69 -12.05 11.83
CA SER A 104 8.66 -10.63 12.15
C SER A 104 9.20 -10.35 13.55
N GLU A 105 10.19 -9.47 13.67
CA GLU A 105 10.69 -8.99 14.96
C GLU A 105 9.74 -8.03 15.64
N THR A 106 8.83 -7.39 14.90
CA THR A 106 7.84 -6.49 15.46
C THR A 106 6.51 -6.71 14.80
N LEU A 107 5.48 -6.86 15.63
CA LEU A 107 4.09 -6.97 15.20
C LEU A 107 3.23 -5.98 16.00
N LEU A 108 2.48 -5.17 15.28
CA LEU A 108 1.55 -4.17 15.78
C LEU A 108 0.17 -4.49 15.18
N LEU A 109 -0.87 -4.50 16.01
CA LEU A 109 -2.23 -4.80 15.59
C LEU A 109 -3.22 -3.84 16.25
N ASP A 110 -4.09 -3.24 15.44
CA ASP A 110 -5.34 -2.57 15.76
C ASP A 110 -6.45 -3.45 15.14
N THR A 111 -7.29 -4.04 15.99
CA THR A 111 -8.35 -4.99 15.58
C THR A 111 -9.72 -4.32 15.59
N ASP A 112 -9.87 -3.17 16.26
CA ASP A 112 -11.15 -2.51 16.45
C ASP A 112 -11.32 -1.23 15.61
N GLY A 113 -10.25 -0.81 14.91
CA GLY A 113 -10.22 0.29 13.96
C GLY A 113 -10.32 1.65 14.65
N ASP A 114 -9.92 1.74 15.92
CA ASP A 114 -9.98 2.98 16.68
C ASP A 114 -8.71 3.83 16.58
N THR A 115 -7.72 3.38 15.78
CA THR A 115 -6.38 3.95 15.56
C THR A 115 -5.44 3.80 16.75
N GLN A 116 -5.81 3.04 17.77
CA GLN A 116 -4.98 2.64 18.89
C GLN A 116 -4.62 1.16 18.76
N LEU A 117 -3.44 0.81 19.26
CA LEU A 117 -2.92 -0.54 19.11
C LEU A 117 -3.48 -1.43 20.21
N ASP A 118 -4.21 -2.46 19.79
CA ASP A 118 -4.68 -3.54 20.65
C ASP A 118 -3.56 -4.48 21.06
N THR A 119 -2.56 -4.69 20.20
CA THR A 119 -1.47 -5.62 20.47
C THR A 119 -0.15 -5.13 19.92
N TYR A 120 0.90 -5.28 20.73
CA TYR A 120 2.28 -5.04 20.37
C TYR A 120 3.14 -6.23 20.78
N ALA A 121 3.93 -6.74 19.85
CA ALA A 121 4.74 -7.92 20.02
C ALA A 121 6.14 -7.66 19.46
N THR A 122 7.18 -8.08 20.19
CA THR A 122 8.56 -8.00 19.70
C THR A 122 9.37 -9.26 19.94
N ASP A 123 10.14 -9.68 18.95
CA ASP A 123 11.22 -10.66 19.02
C ASP A 123 12.56 -9.90 18.94
N THR A 124 13.33 -9.91 20.03
CA THR A 124 14.61 -9.19 20.15
C THR A 124 15.80 -10.09 19.88
N ASP A 125 15.65 -11.40 20.05
CA ASP A 125 16.75 -12.36 19.91
C ASP A 125 16.80 -13.10 18.57
N LEU A 126 15.78 -12.86 17.72
CA LEU A 126 15.65 -13.29 16.32
C LEU A 126 15.61 -14.81 16.21
N ASP A 127 14.88 -15.46 17.13
CA ASP A 127 14.68 -16.90 17.12
C ASP A 127 13.36 -17.33 16.46
N GLY A 128 12.54 -16.35 16.07
CA GLY A 128 11.23 -16.53 15.44
C GLY A 128 10.08 -16.64 16.42
N PHE A 129 10.34 -16.49 17.72
CA PHE A 129 9.35 -16.39 18.79
C PHE A 129 9.38 -15.01 19.44
N THR A 130 8.20 -14.54 19.81
CA THR A 130 8.07 -13.22 20.42
C THR A 130 8.54 -13.25 21.87
N ASP A 131 9.56 -12.45 22.20
CA ASP A 131 10.04 -12.24 23.56
C ASP A 131 9.00 -11.52 24.44
N THR A 132 8.33 -10.49 23.91
CA THR A 132 7.37 -9.70 24.69
C THR A 132 6.10 -9.42 23.93
N VAL A 133 4.96 -9.56 24.61
CA VAL A 133 3.64 -9.18 24.08
C VAL A 133 2.92 -8.29 25.06
N GLU A 134 2.47 -7.15 24.57
CA GLU A 134 1.60 -6.21 25.26
C GLU A 134 0.25 -6.18 24.56
N ALA A 135 -0.84 -6.18 25.31
CA ALA A 135 -2.17 -6.07 24.71
C ALA A 135 -3.12 -5.21 25.54
N ASP A 136 -3.87 -4.35 24.84
CA ASP A 136 -5.08 -3.69 25.30
C ASP A 136 -6.26 -4.62 24.99
N THR A 137 -6.94 -5.13 26.02
CA THR A 137 -8.00 -6.13 25.88
C THR A 137 -9.38 -5.50 25.88
N ASP A 138 -9.52 -4.27 26.39
CA ASP A 138 -10.79 -3.56 26.46
C ASP A 138 -10.91 -2.35 25.52
N ALA A 139 -9.86 -2.11 24.72
CA ALA A 139 -9.75 -1.08 23.68
C ALA A 139 -10.02 0.32 24.25
N ASP A 140 -9.44 0.60 25.41
CA ASP A 140 -9.52 1.92 26.04
C ASP A 140 -8.31 2.82 25.75
N GLY A 141 -7.34 2.31 24.97
CA GLY A 141 -6.09 2.96 24.61
C GLY A 141 -4.97 2.73 25.62
N PHE A 142 -5.19 1.89 26.63
CA PHE A 142 -4.19 1.53 27.62
C PHE A 142 -3.94 0.03 27.61
N LEU A 143 -2.67 -0.34 27.64
CA LEU A 143 -2.29 -1.75 27.73
C LEU A 143 -2.82 -2.35 29.05
N ASP A 144 -3.51 -3.48 28.93
CA ASP A 144 -4.08 -4.24 30.04
C ASP A 144 -3.15 -5.37 30.48
N THR A 145 -2.38 -5.91 29.55
CA THR A 145 -1.59 -7.13 29.76
C THR A 145 -0.17 -7.00 29.23
N TYR A 146 0.74 -7.67 29.92
CA TYR A 146 2.15 -7.82 29.54
C TYR A 146 2.53 -9.29 29.69
N ALA A 147 3.17 -9.85 28.66
CA ALA A 147 3.75 -11.17 28.67
C ALA A 147 5.22 -11.13 28.23
N GLU A 148 6.04 -12.00 28.82
CA GLU A 148 7.47 -12.14 28.50
C GLU A 148 7.87 -13.62 28.45
N ASP A 149 8.50 -14.01 27.36
CA ASP A 149 9.27 -15.24 27.17
C ASP A 149 10.73 -14.89 27.49
N ALA A 150 11.21 -15.39 28.61
CA ALA A 150 12.54 -15.03 29.10
C ALA A 150 13.63 -16.02 28.66
N ASP A 151 13.25 -17.17 28.12
CA ASP A 151 14.19 -18.22 27.73
C ASP A 151 14.19 -18.62 26.26
N GLY A 152 13.34 -17.96 25.44
CA GLY A 152 13.32 -18.07 23.97
C GLY A 152 12.84 -19.46 23.55
N ASP A 153 11.82 -20.00 24.22
CA ASP A 153 11.29 -21.33 23.92
C ASP A 153 9.88 -21.32 23.30
N GLY A 154 9.33 -20.11 23.11
CA GLY A 154 8.02 -19.82 22.58
C GLY A 154 6.90 -19.92 23.61
N ASN A 155 7.22 -20.03 24.90
CA ASN A 155 6.24 -20.03 25.99
C ASN A 155 6.49 -18.84 26.91
N TYR A 156 5.45 -18.08 27.22
CA TYR A 156 5.57 -16.97 28.16
C TYR A 156 5.67 -17.46 29.61
N GLU A 157 6.76 -17.11 30.31
CA GLU A 157 6.93 -17.33 31.75
C GLU A 157 6.20 -16.28 32.58
N VAL A 158 6.16 -15.06 32.07
CA VAL A 158 5.51 -13.93 32.72
C VAL A 158 4.25 -13.61 31.94
N VAL A 159 3.12 -13.53 32.65
CA VAL A 159 1.87 -12.97 32.13
C VAL A 159 1.23 -12.21 33.28
N GLU A 160 1.18 -10.88 33.16
CA GLU A 160 0.64 -9.98 34.17
C GLU A 160 -0.42 -9.07 33.56
N ALA A 161 -1.39 -8.68 34.40
CA ALA A 161 -2.29 -7.57 34.10
C ALA A 161 -1.73 -6.31 34.75
N ILE A 162 -1.74 -5.20 34.03
CA ILE A 162 -1.07 -3.94 34.40
C ILE A 162 -2.03 -2.82 34.80
#